data_AF-A0AAU5A295-F1
#
_entry.id   AF-A0AAU5A295-F1
#
_cell.length_a   1.000
_cell.length_b   1.000
_cell.length_c   1.000
_cell.angle_alpha   90.00
_cell.angle_beta   90.00
_cell.angle_gamma   90.00
#
_symmetry.space_group_name_H-M   'P 1'
#
loop_
_entity.id
_entity.type
_entity.pdbx_description
1 polymer ?
#
loop_
_entity_poly.entity_id
_entity_poly.type
_entity_poly.pdbx_seq_one_letter_code
_entity_poly.pdbx_strand_id
1 'polypeptide(L)'
;MPSPEHDFLSDSALKIMESAASSGLFSYQEGSRKLFDFSCDLKKDWSKIVSGQTLWKHDRDGIDKDIRTLLTQRDVSAAVYIARHSTQNKRRLAEVTGSFRDTPMRERLSRLRVFWVPGDFDADSENARDSTYENLRDEMTKDLLMQVVLGGLTPQDVSRFAASGRPGYPLAILSHVKTQGYRSLSNTAKVLGFSTQILKEEVQRLFVIGFLESDSLQGGVFRISDSGHAMLDICSRLRDYLHEDLGEGNENKELEHICRLLGIDYPSAPSGIGEPATKVDLQNPTALLMQHVAQADKDGAIEWPEPYFALPSM
;
A
#
# COMPACT_ATOMS: atom_id res chain seq x y z
N MET A 1 18.86 30.23 7.32
CA MET A 1 18.45 29.32 8.40
C MET A 1 17.04 28.85 8.09
N PRO A 2 16.71 27.57 8.30
CA PRO A 2 15.34 27.09 8.22
C PRO A 2 14.45 27.88 9.19
N SER A 3 13.16 28.00 8.89
CA SER A 3 12.24 28.70 9.78
C SER A 3 11.67 27.75 10.83
N PRO A 4 11.20 28.24 12.00
CA PRO A 4 10.64 27.39 13.05
C PRO A 4 9.54 26.44 12.56
N GLU A 5 8.76 26.88 11.58
CA GLU A 5 7.72 26.06 10.96
C GLU A 5 8.29 24.98 10.02
N HIS A 6 9.39 25.25 9.31
CA HIS A 6 10.07 24.24 8.48
C HIS A 6 10.68 23.15 9.36
N ASP A 7 11.33 23.54 10.46
CA ASP A 7 11.91 22.60 11.43
C ASP A 7 10.79 21.77 12.09
N PHE A 8 9.70 22.42 12.55
CA PHE A 8 8.57 21.73 13.15
C PHE A 8 7.94 20.70 12.21
N LEU A 9 7.70 21.05 10.94
CA LEU A 9 7.07 20.14 9.98
C LEU A 9 7.97 18.96 9.62
N SER A 10 9.27 19.20 9.48
CA SER A 10 10.25 18.15 9.18
C SER A 10 10.42 17.18 10.36
N ASP A 11 10.52 17.72 11.59
CA ASP A 11 10.57 16.92 12.81
C ASP A 11 9.26 16.16 13.06
N SER A 12 8.11 16.77 12.74
CA SER A 12 6.80 16.13 12.84
C SER A 12 6.71 14.94 11.89
N ALA A 13 7.12 15.12 10.62
CA ALA A 13 7.17 14.03 9.65
C ALA A 13 8.06 12.87 10.12
N LEU A 14 9.24 13.16 10.68
CA LEU A 14 10.13 12.15 11.26
C LEU A 14 9.47 11.42 12.42
N LYS A 15 8.88 12.14 13.38
CA LYS A 15 8.17 11.55 14.53
C LYS A 15 6.98 10.70 14.10
N ILE A 16 6.23 11.11 13.09
CA ILE A 16 5.12 10.33 12.52
C ILE A 16 5.64 9.03 11.91
N MET A 17 6.73 9.10 11.14
CA MET A 17 7.34 7.91 10.54
C MET A 17 7.95 6.97 11.60
N GLU A 18 8.57 7.51 12.65
CA GLU A 18 9.07 6.73 13.80
C GLU A 18 7.93 6.09 14.61
N SER A 19 6.85 6.84 14.84
CA SER A 19 5.66 6.31 15.52
C SER A 19 5.01 5.21 14.69
N ALA A 20 4.88 5.39 13.37
CA ALA A 20 4.48 4.34 12.45
C ALA A 20 5.44 3.14 12.56
N ALA A 21 6.76 3.36 12.55
CA ALA A 21 7.78 2.31 12.76
C ALA A 21 7.58 1.48 14.03
N SER A 22 7.09 2.12 15.09
CA SER A 22 6.90 1.47 16.39
C SER A 22 5.58 0.69 16.50
N SER A 23 4.61 0.96 15.63
CA SER A 23 3.27 0.35 15.67
C SER A 23 3.23 -1.12 15.21
N GLY A 24 4.38 -1.75 14.91
CA GLY A 24 4.45 -3.15 14.51
C GLY A 24 3.96 -3.45 13.08
N LEU A 25 3.10 -2.58 12.53
CA LEU A 25 2.69 -2.56 11.12
C LEU A 25 3.82 -2.22 10.16
N PHE A 26 4.88 -1.59 10.67
CA PHE A 26 5.96 -1.05 9.87
C PHE A 26 7.28 -1.31 10.56
N SER A 27 8.28 -1.84 9.85
CA SER A 27 9.66 -1.82 10.33
C SER A 27 10.39 -0.68 9.62
N TYR A 28 10.18 0.55 10.05
CA TYR A 28 10.84 1.73 9.48
C TYR A 28 12.11 2.07 10.26
N GLN A 29 13.14 2.54 9.56
CA GLN A 29 14.34 3.11 10.17
C GLN A 29 14.64 4.45 9.49
N GLU A 30 15.13 5.42 10.26
CA GLU A 30 15.56 6.69 9.70
C GLU A 30 16.66 6.46 8.64
N GLY A 31 16.43 6.96 7.43
CA GLY A 31 17.36 6.85 6.31
C GLY A 31 18.33 8.02 6.21
N SER A 32 19.42 7.86 5.46
CA SER A 32 20.39 8.95 5.24
C SER A 32 19.75 10.14 4.51
N ARG A 33 19.65 11.28 5.21
CA ARG A 33 18.94 12.51 4.79
C ARG A 33 19.54 13.21 3.55
N LYS A 34 20.86 13.15 3.31
CA LYS A 34 21.58 13.77 2.15
C LYS A 34 21.01 15.12 1.66
N LEU A 35 20.19 15.10 0.60
CA LEU A 35 19.60 16.27 -0.08
C LEU A 35 18.13 16.54 0.30
N PHE A 36 17.57 15.72 1.19
CA PHE A 36 16.17 15.71 1.60
C PHE A 36 16.03 16.20 3.03
N ASP A 37 14.94 16.89 3.32
CA ASP A 37 14.61 17.35 4.68
C ASP A 37 14.34 16.16 5.62
N PHE A 38 13.78 15.07 5.10
CA PHE A 38 13.64 13.80 5.82
C PHE A 38 13.69 12.59 4.87
N SER A 39 14.09 11.43 5.39
CA SER A 39 14.04 10.17 4.65
C SER A 39 13.88 8.96 5.56
N CYS A 40 13.25 7.91 5.06
CA CYS A 40 13.00 6.68 5.80
C CYS A 40 13.27 5.44 4.92
N ASP A 41 13.96 4.47 5.49
CA ASP A 41 14.33 3.20 4.88
C ASP A 41 13.50 2.07 5.52
N LEU A 42 13.12 1.03 4.75
CA LEU A 42 12.51 -0.16 5.33
C LEU A 42 13.59 -1.04 5.95
N LYS A 43 13.40 -1.47 7.19
CA LYS A 43 14.36 -2.28 7.94
C LYS A 43 14.55 -3.70 7.40
N LYS A 44 13.58 -4.23 6.63
CA LYS A 44 13.60 -5.59 6.08
C LYS A 44 14.61 -5.77 4.95
N ASP A 45 14.62 -4.84 3.99
CA ASP A 45 15.42 -4.93 2.76
C ASP A 45 16.32 -3.71 2.53
N TRP A 46 16.31 -2.74 3.46
CA TRP A 46 17.04 -1.48 3.38
C TRP A 46 16.66 -0.64 2.15
N SER A 47 15.49 -0.90 1.54
CA SER A 47 14.96 -0.07 0.46
C SER A 47 14.65 1.33 1.01
N LYS A 48 15.02 2.37 0.26
CA LYS A 48 14.67 3.74 0.59
C LYS A 48 13.20 3.94 0.27
N ILE A 49 12.34 4.11 1.26
CA ILE A 49 10.90 4.11 1.03
C ILE A 49 10.32 5.51 0.91
N VAL A 50 10.73 6.40 1.81
CA VAL A 50 10.26 7.77 1.85
C VAL A 50 11.44 8.71 1.66
N SER A 51 11.30 9.69 0.77
CA SER A 51 12.16 10.86 0.73
C SER A 51 11.26 12.10 0.69
N GLY A 52 11.58 13.08 1.54
CA GLY A 52 10.71 14.21 1.84
C GLY A 52 11.37 15.55 1.64
N GLN A 53 10.61 16.53 1.14
CA GLN A 53 10.98 17.95 1.15
C GLN A 53 9.85 18.77 1.78
N THR A 54 10.21 19.78 2.57
CA THR A 54 9.29 20.70 3.25
C THR A 54 9.45 22.11 2.69
N LEU A 55 8.38 22.70 2.18
CA LEU A 55 8.36 24.08 1.67
C LEU A 55 7.48 24.99 2.52
N TRP A 56 8.11 25.92 3.25
CA TRP A 56 7.40 26.92 4.07
C TRP A 56 7.55 28.38 3.60
N LYS A 57 8.78 28.86 3.35
CA LYS A 57 9.06 30.29 3.08
C LYS A 57 9.79 30.60 1.75
N HIS A 58 10.12 29.62 0.92
CA HIS A 58 10.84 29.90 -0.34
C HIS A 58 9.91 30.25 -1.51
N ASP A 59 10.37 31.20 -2.33
CA ASP A 59 9.70 31.74 -3.53
C ASP A 59 9.59 30.70 -4.66
N ARG A 60 8.85 31.05 -5.72
CA ARG A 60 8.38 30.22 -6.86
C ARG A 60 9.37 29.20 -7.45
N ASP A 61 10.68 29.41 -7.33
CA ASP A 61 11.73 28.55 -7.89
C ASP A 61 12.07 27.34 -6.99
N GLY A 62 11.69 27.38 -5.71
CA GLY A 62 11.90 26.27 -4.77
C GLY A 62 11.11 25.01 -5.17
N ILE A 63 9.85 25.18 -5.61
CA ILE A 63 8.96 24.05 -5.96
C ILE A 63 9.54 23.22 -7.12
N ASP A 64 10.04 23.83 -8.19
CA ASP A 64 10.61 23.07 -9.33
C ASP A 64 11.85 22.29 -8.88
N LYS A 65 12.74 22.93 -8.09
CA LYS A 65 13.94 22.28 -7.56
C LYS A 65 13.57 21.10 -6.65
N ASP A 66 12.65 21.28 -5.71
CA ASP A 66 12.27 20.26 -4.74
C ASP A 66 11.59 19.06 -5.42
N ILE A 67 10.62 19.33 -6.29
CA ILE A 67 9.93 18.28 -7.04
C ILE A 67 10.89 17.54 -7.97
N ARG A 68 11.79 18.25 -8.66
CA ARG A 68 12.81 17.59 -9.48
C ARG A 68 13.75 16.74 -8.65
N THR A 69 14.15 17.19 -7.47
CA THR A 69 15.03 16.43 -6.56
C THR A 69 14.33 15.16 -6.08
N LEU A 70 13.07 15.27 -5.65
CA LEU A 70 12.22 14.16 -5.24
C LEU A 70 12.01 13.14 -6.36
N LEU A 71 11.68 13.58 -7.58
CA LEU A 71 11.41 12.69 -8.71
C LEU A 71 12.68 12.10 -9.35
N THR A 72 13.86 12.72 -9.15
CA THR A 72 15.12 12.20 -9.71
C THR A 72 15.65 11.02 -8.89
N GLN A 73 15.35 11.00 -7.59
CA GLN A 73 15.66 9.91 -6.68
C GLN A 73 15.15 8.59 -7.25
N ARG A 74 16.06 7.63 -7.42
CA ARG A 74 15.73 6.27 -7.87
C ARG A 74 15.41 5.43 -6.64
N ASP A 75 14.59 4.41 -6.84
CA ASP A 75 14.29 3.39 -5.84
C ASP A 75 13.62 3.93 -4.56
N VAL A 76 12.74 4.93 -4.72
CA VAL A 76 11.84 5.42 -3.67
C VAL A 76 10.39 5.11 -3.99
N SER A 77 9.67 4.54 -3.02
CA SER A 77 8.25 4.15 -3.14
C SER A 77 7.32 5.35 -3.01
N ALA A 78 7.61 6.29 -2.10
CA ALA A 78 6.84 7.52 -1.91
C ALA A 78 7.76 8.76 -1.80
N ALA A 79 7.53 9.72 -2.69
CA ALA A 79 8.17 11.03 -2.66
C ALA A 79 7.24 12.02 -1.95
N VAL A 80 7.55 12.40 -0.71
CA VAL A 80 6.68 13.24 0.11
C VAL A 80 7.06 14.71 -0.06
N TYR A 81 6.05 15.56 -0.23
CA TYR A 81 6.21 16.99 -0.32
C TYR A 81 5.23 17.68 0.63
N ILE A 82 5.75 18.28 1.71
CA ILE A 82 4.94 19.02 2.67
C ILE A 82 5.04 20.49 2.28
N ALA A 83 3.92 21.14 1.97
CA ALA A 83 3.93 22.50 1.45
C ALA A 83 2.86 23.38 2.10
N ARG A 84 3.20 24.66 2.28
CA ARG A 84 2.22 25.68 2.70
C ARG A 84 1.08 25.78 1.69
N HIS A 85 -0.15 25.69 2.19
CA HIS A 85 -1.37 25.83 1.43
C HIS A 85 -1.53 27.28 0.95
N SER A 86 -1.37 27.49 -0.35
CA SER A 86 -1.72 28.73 -1.02
C SER A 86 -2.15 28.45 -2.46
N THR A 87 -3.03 29.30 -3.00
CA THR A 87 -3.45 29.22 -4.40
C THR A 87 -2.26 29.30 -5.36
N GLN A 88 -1.25 30.10 -5.01
CA GLN A 88 -0.03 30.24 -5.79
C GLN A 88 0.81 28.96 -5.82
N ASN A 89 1.02 28.32 -4.66
CA ASN A 89 1.79 27.07 -4.58
C ASN A 89 1.09 25.92 -5.29
N LYS A 90 -0.24 25.80 -5.14
CA LYS A 90 -1.04 24.80 -5.86
C LYS A 90 -0.94 24.94 -7.38
N ARG A 91 -1.07 26.17 -7.88
CA ARG A 91 -0.93 26.47 -9.31
C ARG A 91 0.48 26.13 -9.81
N ARG A 92 1.51 26.50 -9.06
CA ARG A 92 2.89 26.24 -9.45
C ARG A 92 3.22 24.75 -9.47
N LEU A 93 2.78 24.00 -8.46
CA LEU A 93 2.91 22.55 -8.43
C LEU A 93 2.22 21.90 -9.64
N ALA A 94 1.02 22.36 -10.02
CA ALA A 94 0.31 21.87 -11.21
C ALA A 94 1.08 22.17 -12.52
N GLU A 95 1.70 23.35 -12.64
CA GLU A 95 2.56 23.69 -13.78
C GLU A 95 3.80 22.78 -13.87
N VAL A 96 4.48 22.57 -12.74
CA VAL A 96 5.69 21.74 -12.65
C VAL A 96 5.36 20.26 -12.90
N THR A 97 4.34 19.73 -12.25
CA THR A 97 3.91 18.33 -12.49
C THR A 97 3.37 18.13 -13.90
N GLY A 98 2.73 19.15 -14.49
CA GLY A 98 2.28 19.17 -15.86
C GLY A 98 3.43 19.05 -16.86
N SER A 99 4.55 19.75 -16.64
CA SER A 99 5.72 19.69 -17.53
C SER A 99 6.41 18.33 -17.51
N PHE A 100 6.31 17.57 -16.41
CA PHE A 100 6.88 16.22 -16.31
C PHE A 100 6.04 15.13 -16.99
N ARG A 101 4.78 15.39 -17.37
CA ARG A 101 3.90 14.39 -18.01
C ARG A 101 4.42 13.88 -19.35
N ASP A 102 5.15 14.73 -20.08
CA ASP A 102 5.70 14.39 -21.40
C ASP A 102 7.17 13.95 -21.33
N THR A 103 7.66 13.68 -20.13
CA THR A 103 9.05 13.23 -19.87
C THR A 103 9.07 11.81 -19.32
N PRO A 104 10.23 11.12 -19.33
CA PRO A 104 10.40 9.83 -18.64
C PRO A 104 10.11 9.89 -17.13
N MET A 105 10.02 11.08 -16.53
CA MET A 105 9.66 11.26 -15.12
C MET A 105 8.15 11.10 -14.87
N ARG A 106 7.32 11.00 -15.91
CA ARG A 106 5.86 10.80 -15.79
C ARG A 106 5.50 9.62 -14.88
N GLU A 107 6.18 8.49 -15.06
CA GLU A 107 5.94 7.27 -14.27
C GLU A 107 6.28 7.45 -12.78
N ARG A 108 7.08 8.47 -12.44
CA ARG A 108 7.47 8.77 -11.06
C ARG A 108 6.52 9.74 -10.38
N LEU A 109 5.71 10.48 -11.14
CA LEU A 109 4.67 11.37 -10.59
C LEU A 109 3.64 10.59 -9.76
N SER A 110 3.40 9.32 -10.09
CA SER A 110 2.52 8.43 -9.32
C SER A 110 3.00 8.17 -7.89
N ARG A 111 4.26 8.50 -7.57
CA ARG A 111 4.87 8.35 -6.23
C ARG A 111 4.86 9.63 -5.42
N LEU A 112 4.60 10.78 -6.06
CA LEU A 112 4.58 12.07 -5.40
C LEU A 112 3.34 12.17 -4.49
N ARG A 113 3.54 12.50 -3.21
CA ARG A 113 2.50 12.77 -2.21
C ARG A 113 2.66 14.18 -1.70
N VAL A 114 1.58 14.94 -1.71
CA VAL A 114 1.63 16.36 -1.34
C VAL A 114 0.68 16.62 -0.18
N PHE A 115 1.24 16.97 0.96
CA PHE A 115 0.50 17.32 2.17
C PHE A 115 0.46 18.84 2.31
N TRP A 116 -0.74 19.39 2.36
CA TRP A 116 -0.94 20.84 2.41
C TRP A 116 -1.16 21.30 3.84
N VAL A 117 -0.23 22.09 4.36
CA VAL A 117 -0.33 22.69 5.69
C VAL A 117 -1.07 24.03 5.61
N PRO A 118 -2.04 24.34 6.50
CA PRO A 118 -2.77 25.61 6.49
C PRO A 118 -1.86 26.83 6.32
N GLY A 119 -2.27 27.77 5.47
CA GLY A 119 -1.42 28.91 5.10
C GLY A 119 -1.12 29.87 6.25
N ASP A 120 -1.88 29.79 7.32
CA ASP A 120 -1.82 30.58 8.56
C ASP A 120 -1.20 29.80 9.73
N PHE A 121 -0.66 28.61 9.50
CA PHE A 121 0.03 27.84 10.55
C PHE A 121 1.18 28.64 11.16
N ASP A 122 1.23 28.62 12.49
CA ASP A 122 2.21 29.31 13.31
C ASP A 122 2.84 28.29 14.28
N ALA A 123 4.14 28.05 14.13
CA ALA A 123 4.88 27.12 14.98
C ALA A 123 5.12 27.66 16.40
N ASP A 124 4.80 28.93 16.69
CA ASP A 124 4.82 29.46 18.05
C ASP A 124 3.49 29.20 18.79
N SER A 125 2.45 28.75 18.07
CA SER A 125 1.14 28.40 18.64
C SER A 125 1.02 26.90 18.92
N GLU A 126 0.92 26.53 20.20
CA GLU A 126 0.78 25.14 20.64
C GLU A 126 -0.46 24.45 20.03
N ASN A 127 -1.62 25.10 20.04
CA ASN A 127 -2.83 24.58 19.43
C ASN A 127 -2.68 24.36 17.91
N ALA A 128 -1.98 25.26 17.21
CA ALA A 128 -1.75 25.13 15.77
C ALA A 128 -0.77 24.00 15.47
N ARG A 129 0.25 23.80 16.32
CA ARG A 129 1.19 22.67 16.24
C ARG A 129 0.48 21.35 16.42
N ASP A 130 -0.33 21.21 17.47
CA ASP A 130 -1.03 19.95 17.77
C ASP A 130 -2.02 19.61 16.65
N SER A 131 -2.85 20.56 16.24
CA SER A 131 -3.80 20.32 15.15
C SER A 131 -3.11 19.98 13.82
N THR A 132 -2.00 20.64 13.50
CA THR A 132 -1.24 20.37 12.27
C THR A 132 -0.54 19.02 12.35
N TYR A 133 0.03 18.67 13.50
CA TYR A 133 0.67 17.38 13.74
C TYR A 133 -0.33 16.23 13.59
N GLU A 134 -1.49 16.32 14.24
CA GLU A 134 -2.54 15.29 14.16
C GLU A 134 -3.04 15.11 12.72
N ASN A 135 -3.30 16.21 12.00
CA ASN A 135 -3.72 16.15 10.60
C ASN A 135 -2.63 15.53 9.70
N LEU A 136 -1.37 15.95 9.86
CA LEU A 136 -0.25 15.36 9.10
C LEU A 136 -0.06 13.90 9.45
N ARG A 137 -0.17 13.52 10.72
CA ARG A 137 -0.07 12.13 11.16
C ARG A 137 -1.14 11.29 10.47
N ASP A 138 -2.38 11.73 10.49
CA ASP A 138 -3.50 10.97 9.93
C ASP A 138 -3.40 10.86 8.40
N GLU A 139 -3.06 11.96 7.70
CA GLU A 139 -2.90 11.94 6.25
C GLU A 139 -1.66 11.15 5.81
N MET A 140 -0.48 11.40 6.42
CA MET A 140 0.77 10.73 6.05
C MET A 140 0.74 9.25 6.41
N THR A 141 0.23 8.88 7.59
CA THR A 141 0.16 7.47 7.99
C THR A 141 -0.74 6.71 7.04
N LYS A 142 -1.93 7.25 6.73
CA LYS A 142 -2.87 6.61 5.81
C LYS A 142 -2.30 6.48 4.40
N ASP A 143 -1.73 7.54 3.86
CA ASP A 143 -1.28 7.57 2.47
C ASP A 143 0.01 6.76 2.26
N LEU A 144 0.95 6.81 3.22
CA LEU A 144 2.13 5.94 3.22
C LEU A 144 1.74 4.47 3.43
N LEU A 145 0.85 4.15 4.37
CA LEU A 145 0.33 2.78 4.55
C LEU A 145 -0.29 2.24 3.26
N MET A 146 -1.18 3.00 2.64
CA MET A 146 -1.88 2.53 1.44
C MET A 146 -0.94 2.34 0.25
N GLN A 147 0.05 3.21 0.07
CA GLN A 147 0.85 3.24 -1.16
C GLN A 147 2.18 2.51 -1.05
N VAL A 148 2.84 2.59 0.10
CA VAL A 148 4.12 1.93 0.32
C VAL A 148 3.91 0.48 0.74
N VAL A 149 3.01 0.27 1.68
CA VAL A 149 2.89 -1.02 2.39
C VAL A 149 1.91 -1.94 1.67
N LEU A 150 0.81 -1.38 1.18
CA LEU A 150 -0.23 -2.13 0.47
C LEU A 150 -0.11 -2.05 -1.06
N GLY A 151 1.01 -1.55 -1.59
CA GLY A 151 1.25 -1.45 -3.04
C GLY A 151 0.30 -0.50 -3.78
N GLY A 152 -0.40 0.38 -3.06
CA GLY A 152 -1.44 1.23 -3.61
C GLY A 152 -2.82 0.58 -3.71
N LEU A 153 -3.03 -0.57 -3.04
CA LEU A 153 -4.33 -1.22 -2.91
C LEU A 153 -5.40 -0.23 -2.47
N THR A 154 -6.55 -0.26 -3.14
CA THR A 154 -7.74 0.50 -2.77
C THR A 154 -8.90 -0.43 -2.43
N PRO A 155 -9.97 0.06 -1.75
CA PRO A 155 -11.19 -0.71 -1.56
C PRO A 155 -11.81 -1.23 -2.87
N GLN A 156 -11.63 -0.48 -3.96
CA GLN A 156 -12.14 -0.89 -5.27
C GLN A 156 -11.35 -2.09 -5.83
N ASP A 157 -10.04 -2.16 -5.56
CA ASP A 157 -9.20 -3.26 -6.03
C ASP A 157 -9.48 -4.55 -5.25
N VAL A 158 -9.74 -4.43 -3.95
CA VAL A 158 -10.25 -5.55 -3.12
C VAL A 158 -11.57 -6.07 -3.70
N SER A 159 -12.50 -5.17 -4.02
CA SER A 159 -13.78 -5.54 -4.62
C SER A 159 -13.62 -6.22 -5.97
N ARG A 160 -12.72 -5.72 -6.84
CA ARG A 160 -12.41 -6.34 -8.14
C ARG A 160 -11.72 -7.70 -8.00
N PHE A 161 -10.88 -7.86 -6.98
CA PHE A 161 -10.22 -9.13 -6.67
C PHE A 161 -11.25 -10.18 -6.25
N ALA A 162 -12.10 -9.82 -5.27
CA ALA A 162 -13.13 -10.68 -4.71
C ALA A 162 -14.27 -11.01 -5.70
N ALA A 163 -14.47 -10.19 -6.74
CA ALA A 163 -15.48 -10.43 -7.76
C ALA A 163 -15.18 -11.60 -8.73
N SER A 164 -14.09 -12.37 -8.52
CA SER A 164 -13.85 -13.56 -9.33
C SER A 164 -14.95 -14.59 -9.10
N GLY A 165 -15.56 -15.07 -10.18
CA GLY A 165 -16.56 -16.15 -10.12
C GLY A 165 -15.98 -17.52 -9.77
N ARG A 166 -14.69 -17.60 -9.39
CA ARG A 166 -13.96 -18.83 -9.11
C ARG A 166 -13.32 -18.75 -7.72
N PRO A 167 -14.05 -19.15 -6.67
CA PRO A 167 -13.53 -19.16 -5.30
C PRO A 167 -12.17 -19.84 -5.19
N GLY A 168 -11.24 -19.27 -4.41
CA GLY A 168 -9.87 -19.75 -4.23
C GLY A 168 -8.89 -19.55 -5.40
N TYR A 169 -9.35 -19.52 -6.66
CA TYR A 169 -8.47 -19.51 -7.84
C TYR A 169 -7.54 -18.28 -7.91
N PRO A 170 -8.01 -17.04 -7.67
CA PRO A 170 -7.14 -15.86 -7.68
C PRO A 170 -5.97 -16.00 -6.72
N LEU A 171 -6.23 -16.51 -5.51
CA LEU A 171 -5.21 -16.67 -4.46
C LEU A 171 -4.22 -17.79 -4.82
N ALA A 172 -4.71 -18.92 -5.34
CA ALA A 172 -3.84 -20.02 -5.79
C ALA A 172 -2.89 -19.59 -6.92
N ILE A 173 -3.36 -18.76 -7.86
CA ILE A 173 -2.54 -18.22 -8.94
C ILE A 173 -1.46 -17.29 -8.36
N LEU A 174 -1.83 -16.34 -7.50
CA LEU A 174 -0.87 -15.41 -6.89
C LEU A 174 0.18 -16.16 -6.06
N SER A 175 -0.23 -17.15 -5.25
CA SER A 175 0.67 -17.98 -4.45
C SER A 175 1.65 -18.76 -5.34
N HIS A 176 1.17 -19.43 -6.39
CA HIS A 176 2.04 -20.17 -7.31
C HIS A 176 3.04 -19.25 -8.03
N VAL A 177 2.60 -18.08 -8.52
CA VAL A 177 3.50 -17.12 -9.16
C VAL A 177 4.55 -16.60 -8.17
N LYS A 178 4.17 -16.36 -6.91
CA LYS A 178 5.09 -15.93 -5.86
C LYS A 178 6.15 -16.99 -5.54
N THR A 179 5.78 -18.26 -5.43
CA THR A 179 6.69 -19.31 -4.95
C THR A 179 7.47 -20.01 -6.05
N GLN A 180 6.86 -20.21 -7.23
CA GLN A 180 7.45 -20.98 -8.33
C GLN A 180 7.74 -20.13 -9.59
N GLY A 181 7.24 -18.90 -9.64
CA GLY A 181 7.27 -18.05 -10.82
C GLY A 181 6.29 -18.48 -11.91
N TYR A 182 5.99 -17.60 -12.85
CA TYR A 182 5.15 -17.94 -14.00
C TYR A 182 5.99 -18.47 -15.17
N ARG A 183 5.97 -19.79 -15.40
CA ARG A 183 6.76 -20.42 -16.48
C ARG A 183 6.04 -20.41 -17.82
N SER A 184 4.85 -21.01 -17.87
CA SER A 184 3.99 -21.04 -19.05
C SER A 184 2.57 -21.39 -18.65
N LEU A 185 1.61 -20.97 -19.46
CA LEU A 185 0.19 -21.23 -19.20
C LEU A 185 -0.12 -22.72 -19.04
N SER A 186 0.46 -23.59 -19.89
CA SER A 186 0.22 -25.03 -19.82
C SER A 186 0.85 -25.68 -18.59
N ASN A 187 2.05 -25.23 -18.20
CA ASN A 187 2.73 -25.74 -17.03
C ASN A 187 1.99 -25.33 -15.74
N THR A 188 1.66 -24.05 -15.60
CA THR A 188 0.93 -23.52 -14.45
C THR A 188 -0.47 -24.13 -14.34
N ALA A 189 -1.18 -24.32 -15.46
CA ALA A 189 -2.49 -24.98 -15.46
C ALA A 189 -2.40 -26.42 -14.92
N LYS A 190 -1.37 -27.16 -15.34
CA LYS A 190 -1.14 -28.53 -14.87
C LYS A 190 -0.80 -28.58 -13.37
N VAL A 191 0.03 -27.66 -12.88
CA VAL A 191 0.43 -27.60 -11.46
C VAL A 191 -0.77 -27.23 -10.57
N LEU A 192 -1.55 -26.24 -10.97
CA LEU A 192 -2.73 -25.78 -10.22
C LEU A 192 -3.96 -26.68 -10.42
N GLY A 193 -3.93 -27.61 -11.37
CA GLY A 193 -5.08 -28.45 -11.70
C GLY A 193 -6.23 -27.70 -12.40
N PHE A 194 -5.96 -26.52 -12.95
CA PHE A 194 -6.97 -25.68 -13.62
C PHE A 194 -7.04 -26.02 -15.11
N SER A 195 -8.22 -25.80 -15.72
CA SER A 195 -8.28 -25.82 -17.18
C SER A 195 -7.46 -24.65 -17.75
N THR A 196 -6.81 -24.87 -18.89
CA THR A 196 -5.96 -23.85 -19.52
C THR A 196 -6.74 -22.57 -19.86
N GLN A 197 -8.01 -22.71 -20.25
CA GLN A 197 -8.89 -21.57 -20.53
C GLN A 197 -9.20 -20.78 -19.26
N ILE A 198 -9.59 -21.46 -18.19
CA ILE A 198 -9.89 -20.83 -16.90
C ILE A 198 -8.67 -20.08 -16.38
N LEU A 199 -7.49 -20.73 -16.38
CA LEU A 199 -6.26 -20.09 -15.92
C LEU A 199 -5.94 -18.85 -16.74
N LYS A 200 -6.10 -18.91 -18.07
CA LYS A 200 -5.82 -17.77 -18.96
C LYS A 200 -6.69 -16.58 -18.61
N GLU A 201 -7.99 -16.79 -18.44
CA GLU A 201 -8.94 -15.74 -18.07
C GLU A 201 -8.61 -15.14 -16.70
N GLU A 202 -8.32 -15.97 -15.70
CA GLU A 202 -7.98 -15.49 -14.36
C GLU A 202 -6.66 -14.72 -14.32
N VAL A 203 -5.62 -15.21 -14.99
CA VAL A 203 -4.31 -14.54 -15.08
C VAL A 203 -4.44 -13.20 -15.79
N GLN A 204 -5.18 -13.15 -16.91
CA GLN A 204 -5.43 -11.89 -17.62
C GLN A 204 -6.20 -10.89 -16.76
N ARG A 205 -7.22 -11.34 -16.02
CA ARG A 205 -7.95 -10.47 -15.10
C ARG A 205 -7.02 -9.92 -14.01
N LEU A 206 -6.24 -10.78 -13.35
CA LEU A 206 -5.30 -10.38 -12.29
C LEU A 206 -4.25 -9.40 -12.79
N PHE A 207 -3.78 -9.57 -14.03
CA PHE A 207 -2.90 -8.61 -14.69
C PHE A 207 -3.58 -7.26 -14.94
N VAL A 208 -4.79 -7.27 -15.51
CA VAL A 208 -5.56 -6.04 -15.81
C VAL A 208 -5.89 -5.25 -14.55
N ILE A 209 -6.23 -5.92 -13.45
CA ILE A 209 -6.55 -5.26 -12.17
C ILE A 209 -5.30 -5.02 -11.29
N GLY A 210 -4.10 -5.32 -11.79
CA GLY A 210 -2.84 -4.90 -11.17
C GLY A 210 -2.27 -5.78 -10.06
N PHE A 211 -2.74 -7.03 -9.88
CA PHE A 211 -2.14 -8.00 -8.94
C PHE A 211 -1.01 -8.84 -9.55
N LEU A 212 -0.96 -8.87 -10.88
CA LEU A 212 0.17 -9.38 -11.64
C LEU A 212 0.73 -8.25 -12.50
N GLU A 213 2.02 -8.28 -12.76
CA GLU A 213 2.70 -7.38 -13.67
C GLU A 213 3.55 -8.19 -14.66
N SER A 214 3.92 -7.54 -15.76
CA SER A 214 4.73 -8.13 -16.82
C SER A 214 5.55 -7.04 -17.49
N ASP A 215 6.76 -7.38 -17.92
CA ASP A 215 7.62 -6.45 -18.66
C ASP A 215 7.09 -6.19 -20.09
N SER A 216 6.08 -6.97 -20.53
CA SER A 216 5.38 -6.82 -21.80
C SER A 216 3.94 -6.32 -21.57
N LEU A 217 3.53 -5.31 -22.36
CA LEU A 217 2.15 -4.81 -22.37
C LEU A 217 1.13 -5.88 -22.82
N GLN A 218 1.57 -6.91 -23.54
CA GLN A 218 0.73 -8.03 -23.97
C GLN A 218 0.75 -9.21 -22.97
N GLY A 219 1.52 -9.09 -21.88
CA GLY A 219 1.79 -10.17 -20.94
C GLY A 219 2.83 -11.17 -21.48
N GLY A 220 2.94 -12.31 -20.79
CA GLY A 220 3.79 -13.44 -21.20
C GLY A 220 4.45 -14.11 -19.99
N VAL A 221 5.46 -13.44 -19.44
CA VAL A 221 6.05 -13.80 -18.15
C VAL A 221 5.44 -12.87 -17.11
N PHE A 222 4.70 -13.44 -16.17
CA PHE A 222 4.05 -12.69 -15.09
C PHE A 222 4.86 -12.80 -13.82
N ARG A 223 4.95 -11.70 -13.09
CA ARG A 223 5.41 -11.63 -11.71
C ARG A 223 4.30 -11.02 -10.86
N ILE A 224 4.33 -11.30 -9.57
CA ILE A 224 3.37 -10.73 -8.62
C ILE A 224 3.75 -9.27 -8.34
N SER A 225 2.76 -8.38 -8.31
CA SER A 225 2.97 -6.98 -7.95
C SER A 225 2.99 -6.79 -6.43
N ASP A 226 3.37 -5.60 -5.96
CA ASP A 226 3.30 -5.24 -4.53
C ASP A 226 1.86 -5.38 -3.98
N SER A 227 0.86 -4.95 -4.75
CA SER A 227 -0.57 -5.15 -4.41
C SER A 227 -0.94 -6.63 -4.34
N GLY A 228 -0.37 -7.46 -5.22
CA GLY A 228 -0.50 -8.93 -5.18
C GLY A 228 0.05 -9.52 -3.90
N HIS A 229 1.25 -9.07 -3.50
CA HIS A 229 1.87 -9.49 -2.25
C HIS A 229 1.04 -9.07 -1.03
N ALA A 230 0.60 -7.82 -0.97
CA ALA A 230 -0.22 -7.31 0.14
C ALA A 230 -1.56 -8.04 0.23
N MET A 231 -2.22 -8.33 -0.90
CA MET A 231 -3.48 -9.07 -0.92
C MET A 231 -3.31 -10.51 -0.40
N LEU A 232 -2.26 -11.21 -0.81
CA LEU A 232 -1.95 -12.56 -0.28
C LEU A 232 -1.73 -12.52 1.23
N ASP A 233 -1.07 -11.47 1.73
CA ASP A 233 -0.78 -11.32 3.15
C ASP A 233 -2.06 -11.09 3.97
N ILE A 234 -2.91 -10.15 3.54
CA ILE A 234 -4.22 -9.90 4.13
C ILE A 234 -5.05 -11.19 4.15
N CYS A 235 -5.09 -11.91 3.03
CA CYS A 235 -5.84 -13.16 2.93
C CYS A 235 -5.28 -14.26 3.86
N SER A 236 -3.97 -14.30 4.09
CA SER A 236 -3.37 -15.21 5.08
C SER A 236 -3.83 -14.88 6.49
N ARG A 237 -3.95 -13.60 6.84
CA ARG A 237 -4.48 -13.19 8.16
C ARG A 237 -5.98 -13.43 8.31
N LEU A 238 -6.75 -13.24 7.24
CA LEU A 238 -8.15 -13.62 7.21
C LEU A 238 -8.35 -15.14 7.36
N ARG A 239 -7.39 -15.96 6.87
CA ARG A 239 -7.36 -17.39 7.16
C ARG A 239 -7.13 -17.63 8.64
N ASP A 240 -6.13 -16.98 9.26
CA ASP A 240 -5.89 -17.11 10.71
C ASP A 240 -7.17 -16.79 11.52
N TYR A 241 -7.90 -15.75 11.11
CA TYR A 241 -9.21 -15.41 11.68
C TYR A 241 -10.25 -16.53 11.55
N LEU A 242 -10.35 -17.17 10.38
CA LEU A 242 -11.26 -18.30 10.14
C LEU A 242 -10.90 -19.53 10.98
N HIS A 243 -9.63 -19.69 11.34
CA HIS A 243 -9.12 -20.75 12.22
C HIS A 243 -9.12 -20.39 13.70
N GLU A 244 -9.60 -19.20 14.06
CA GLU A 244 -9.61 -18.70 15.43
C GLU A 244 -8.21 -18.53 16.04
N ASP A 245 -7.21 -18.26 15.20
CA ASP A 245 -5.78 -18.17 15.55
C ASP A 245 -5.18 -16.80 15.17
N LEU A 246 -6.01 -15.77 14.98
CA LEU A 246 -5.53 -14.43 14.62
C LEU A 246 -4.76 -13.73 15.77
N GLY A 247 -5.07 -14.09 17.02
CA GLY A 247 -4.55 -13.46 18.23
C GLY A 247 -5.37 -13.81 19.47
N GLU A 248 -5.10 -13.14 20.59
CA GLU A 248 -5.93 -13.28 21.80
C GLU A 248 -7.37 -12.86 21.49
N GLY A 249 -8.34 -13.73 21.78
CA GLY A 249 -9.74 -13.47 21.43
C GLY A 249 -10.04 -13.48 19.93
N ASN A 250 -9.12 -13.96 19.08
CA ASN A 250 -9.22 -13.92 17.62
C ASN A 250 -9.26 -12.50 17.02
N GLU A 251 -8.60 -11.54 17.70
CA GLU A 251 -8.57 -10.13 17.31
C GLU A 251 -7.17 -9.66 16.89
N ASN A 252 -7.13 -8.62 16.05
CA ASN A 252 -5.89 -7.93 15.68
C ASN A 252 -6.17 -6.49 15.24
N LYS A 253 -5.91 -5.52 16.12
CA LYS A 253 -6.30 -4.11 15.92
C LYS A 253 -5.63 -3.47 14.71
N GLU A 254 -4.40 -3.86 14.44
CA GLU A 254 -3.59 -3.41 13.33
C GLU A 254 -4.18 -3.89 11.99
N LEU A 255 -4.53 -5.18 11.90
CA LEU A 255 -5.21 -5.75 10.75
C LEU A 255 -6.61 -5.16 10.58
N GLU A 256 -7.38 -4.97 11.66
CA GLU A 256 -8.70 -4.33 11.61
C GLU A 256 -8.61 -2.94 11.00
N HIS A 257 -7.60 -2.17 11.38
CA HIS A 257 -7.37 -0.84 10.83
C HIS A 257 -7.11 -0.90 9.31
N ILE A 258 -6.22 -1.80 8.87
CA ILE A 258 -5.93 -2.02 7.44
C ILE A 258 -7.19 -2.47 6.68
N CYS A 259 -7.88 -3.46 7.19
CA CYS A 259 -9.11 -3.99 6.60
C CYS A 259 -10.17 -2.89 6.47
N ARG A 260 -10.36 -2.05 7.50
CA ARG A 260 -11.29 -0.91 7.45
C ARG A 260 -10.91 0.09 6.35
N LEU A 261 -9.63 0.42 6.21
CA LEU A 261 -9.15 1.29 5.12
C LEU A 261 -9.40 0.71 3.73
N LEU A 262 -9.37 -0.62 3.63
CA LEU A 262 -9.62 -1.40 2.43
C LEU A 262 -11.10 -1.76 2.22
N GLY A 263 -12.00 -1.34 3.11
CA GLY A 263 -13.42 -1.66 3.03
C GLY A 263 -13.75 -3.13 3.31
N ILE A 264 -12.88 -3.84 4.02
CA ILE A 264 -13.04 -5.22 4.47
C ILE A 264 -13.57 -5.18 5.90
N ASP A 265 -14.78 -5.68 6.11
CA ASP A 265 -15.42 -5.78 7.43
C ASP A 265 -15.49 -7.24 7.89
N TYR A 266 -14.32 -7.86 8.06
CA TYR A 266 -14.22 -9.26 8.45
C TYR A 266 -14.75 -9.58 9.86
N PRO A 267 -14.71 -8.67 10.87
CA PRO A 267 -15.27 -8.97 12.18
C PRO A 267 -16.79 -9.21 12.16
N SER A 268 -17.49 -8.63 11.17
CA SER A 268 -18.92 -8.86 10.95
C SER A 268 -19.23 -10.20 10.27
N ALA A 269 -18.22 -10.89 9.74
CA ALA A 269 -18.37 -12.23 9.18
C ALA A 269 -18.20 -13.28 10.30
N PRO A 270 -18.93 -14.40 10.28
CA PRO A 270 -18.72 -15.46 11.25
C PRO A 270 -17.31 -16.07 11.12
N SER A 271 -16.61 -16.25 12.25
CA SER A 271 -15.39 -17.06 12.34
C SER A 271 -15.71 -18.56 12.31
N GLY A 272 -14.69 -19.38 12.05
CA GLY A 272 -14.80 -20.83 11.98
C GLY A 272 -14.95 -21.36 10.55
N ILE A 273 -14.35 -22.53 10.29
CA ILE A 273 -14.36 -23.23 8.98
C ILE A 273 -15.73 -23.91 8.70
N GLY A 274 -16.81 -23.41 9.30
CA GLY A 274 -18.17 -23.90 9.07
C GLY A 274 -18.58 -23.75 7.61
N GLU A 275 -19.42 -24.66 7.11
CA GLU A 275 -19.85 -24.71 5.71
C GLU A 275 -20.11 -23.31 5.13
N PRO A 276 -19.64 -23.03 3.89
CA PRO A 276 -19.78 -21.72 3.29
C PRO A 276 -21.24 -21.31 3.40
N ALA A 277 -21.49 -20.22 4.15
CA ALA A 277 -22.83 -19.73 4.39
C ALA A 277 -23.58 -19.78 3.05
N THR A 278 -24.64 -20.58 2.99
CA THR A 278 -25.32 -20.97 1.73
C THR A 278 -26.00 -19.79 1.03
N LYS A 279 -25.75 -18.57 1.52
CA LYS A 279 -26.07 -17.27 0.96
C LYS A 279 -24.88 -16.33 1.19
N VAL A 280 -23.79 -16.53 0.46
CA VAL A 280 -22.77 -15.48 0.33
C VAL A 280 -23.46 -14.31 -0.37
N ASP A 281 -23.49 -13.15 0.29
CA ASP A 281 -23.96 -11.93 -0.32
C ASP A 281 -23.02 -11.57 -1.48
N LEU A 282 -23.46 -11.86 -2.71
CA LEU A 282 -22.70 -11.62 -3.94
C LEU A 282 -22.43 -10.12 -4.19
N GLN A 283 -23.05 -9.23 -3.42
CA GLN A 283 -22.80 -7.80 -3.48
C GLN A 283 -21.84 -7.32 -2.40
N ASN A 284 -21.45 -8.16 -1.44
CA ASN A 284 -20.54 -7.82 -0.36
C ASN A 284 -19.10 -8.29 -0.67
N PRO A 285 -18.16 -7.38 -0.94
CA PRO A 285 -16.76 -7.72 -1.22
C PRO A 285 -16.09 -8.52 -0.11
N THR A 286 -16.43 -8.24 1.15
CA THR A 286 -15.87 -8.97 2.30
C THR A 286 -16.33 -10.42 2.27
N ALA A 287 -17.62 -10.67 2.06
CA ALA A 287 -18.17 -12.02 2.03
C ALA A 287 -17.55 -12.86 0.89
N LEU A 288 -17.38 -12.26 -0.28
CA LEU A 288 -16.70 -12.90 -1.42
C LEU A 288 -15.22 -13.16 -1.13
N LEU A 289 -14.51 -12.21 -0.51
CA LEU A 289 -13.11 -12.39 -0.13
C LEU A 289 -12.95 -13.54 0.87
N MET A 290 -13.78 -13.58 1.91
CA MET A 290 -13.79 -14.67 2.90
C MET A 290 -14.08 -16.03 2.25
N GLN A 291 -14.96 -16.07 1.24
CA GLN A 291 -15.20 -17.28 0.45
C GLN A 291 -13.96 -17.72 -0.33
N HIS A 292 -13.22 -16.79 -0.93
CA HIS A 292 -11.96 -17.12 -1.60
C HIS A 292 -10.94 -17.71 -0.63
N VAL A 293 -10.79 -17.12 0.57
CA VAL A 293 -9.86 -17.59 1.60
C VAL A 293 -10.25 -18.99 2.08
N ALA A 294 -11.52 -19.19 2.47
CA ALA A 294 -12.00 -20.48 2.95
C ALA A 294 -11.87 -21.59 1.90
N GLN A 295 -12.19 -21.30 0.64
CA GLN A 295 -12.07 -22.29 -0.43
C GLN A 295 -10.59 -22.62 -0.72
N ALA A 296 -9.73 -21.61 -0.79
CA ALA A 296 -8.30 -21.80 -1.02
C ALA A 296 -7.63 -22.65 0.06
N ASP A 297 -8.02 -22.42 1.32
CA ASP A 297 -7.51 -23.16 2.46
C ASP A 297 -7.97 -24.62 2.43
N LYS A 298 -9.28 -24.84 2.19
CA LYS A 298 -9.86 -26.18 2.03
C LYS A 298 -9.21 -26.99 0.91
N ASP A 299 -8.90 -26.35 -0.20
CA ASP A 299 -8.28 -27.02 -1.36
C ASP A 299 -6.79 -27.33 -1.12
N GLY A 300 -6.17 -26.76 -0.07
CA GLY A 300 -4.73 -26.91 0.19
C GLY A 300 -3.84 -26.40 -0.94
N ALA A 301 -4.40 -25.56 -1.82
CA ALA A 301 -3.77 -25.14 -3.07
C ALA A 301 -2.79 -23.96 -2.88
N ILE A 302 -2.65 -23.47 -1.64
CA ILE A 302 -1.90 -22.26 -1.31
C ILE A 302 -0.81 -22.59 -0.30
N GLU A 303 0.41 -22.26 -0.69
CA GLU A 303 1.47 -22.05 0.29
C GLU A 303 1.24 -20.65 0.87
N TRP A 304 0.60 -20.63 2.04
CA TRP A 304 0.27 -19.39 2.71
C TRP A 304 1.58 -18.71 3.12
N PRO A 305 1.80 -17.46 2.69
CA PRO A 305 3.06 -16.81 3.00
C PRO A 305 3.20 -16.67 4.51
N GLU A 306 4.44 -16.80 5.01
CA GLU A 306 4.71 -16.18 6.30
C GLU A 306 4.33 -14.71 6.20
N PRO A 307 3.63 -14.17 7.22
CA PRO A 307 3.09 -12.84 7.15
C PRO A 307 4.14 -11.82 6.73
N TYR A 308 3.88 -11.10 5.64
CA TYR A 308 4.75 -10.05 5.15
C TYR A 308 4.86 -8.93 6.18
N PHE A 309 3.78 -8.69 6.94
CA PHE A 309 3.74 -7.94 8.18
C PHE A 309 3.88 -8.89 9.38
N ALA A 310 5.12 -9.03 9.87
CA ALA A 310 5.37 -9.59 11.18
C ALA A 310 4.75 -8.63 12.20
N LEU A 311 3.59 -9.02 12.74
CA LEU A 311 3.10 -8.43 13.98
C LEU A 311 4.21 -8.58 15.02
N PRO A 312 4.42 -7.58 15.88
CA PRO A 312 5.42 -7.68 16.93
C PRO A 312 5.14 -8.97 17.71
N SER A 313 6.16 -9.81 17.84
CA SER A 313 6.14 -10.87 18.83
C SER A 313 5.94 -10.20 20.20
N MET A 314 4.92 -10.70 20.92
CA MET A 314 4.47 -10.28 22.26
C MET A 314 5.50 -9.52 23.10
#